data_AF-A0A8S9ZQL5-F1
#
_entry.id   AF-A0A8S9ZQL5-F1
#
_cell.length_a   1.000
_cell.length_b   1.000
_cell.length_c   1.000
_cell.angle_alpha   90.00
_cell.angle_beta   90.00
_cell.angle_gamma   90.00
#
_symmetry.space_group_name_H-M   'P 1'
#
loop_
_entity.id
_entity.type
_entity.pdbx_description
1 polymer ?
#
loop_
_entity_poly.entity_id
_entity_poly.type
_entity_poly.pdbx_seq_one_letter_code
_entity_poly.pdbx_strand_id
1 'polypeptide(L)'
;MTSAGFQHFDVFNNLITQTELLKLTNLFNNWRGNRSKLEFYQFIFETNGYKCEEIFHSCMYGKRLIPCCDLFRPTYVMLRGRCFRMRAFAQTEPDETGKLTLFFREMNSTFLGLNGRQRQIITYLSQQFEDIPTFPRFYLNINYWYRLRLKRKHISLLTPNEHCSPVEKYKKRGNCYVDSWLRERVIKPFNCSIFYFLNKNPSVEVCDPQVIFNNYFSIINVVDNLSVYQSFSKCLPLCKRNIIETQLFSNKFQDQRSNVGAKYKQFYFHLETSYENLQEEVYEEKLTISLPGFISQIGGQLNFFLGMSLISLLQFFILPIINLMGKGLLQIKRSLFSIEENVNN
;
A
#
# COMPACT_ATOMS: atom_id res chain seq x y z
N MET A 1 7.71 -13.04 2.38
CA MET A 1 6.23 -12.94 2.28
C MET A 1 5.75 -14.02 1.31
N THR A 2 5.63 -15.27 1.75
CA THR A 2 5.55 -16.44 0.83
C THR A 2 4.18 -17.10 0.67
N SER A 3 3.09 -16.56 1.22
CA SER A 3 1.74 -16.94 0.77
C SER A 3 0.71 -15.87 1.11
N ALA A 4 0.06 -15.33 0.07
CA ALA A 4 -1.15 -14.50 0.22
C ALA A 4 -2.41 -15.38 0.37
N GLY A 5 -2.26 -16.69 0.15
CA GLY A 5 -3.31 -17.70 0.15
C GLY A 5 -4.00 -17.93 1.49
N PHE A 6 -4.97 -18.84 1.45
CA PHE A 6 -5.78 -19.26 2.57
C PHE A 6 -5.29 -20.63 3.03
N GLN A 7 -4.63 -20.73 4.18
CA GLN A 7 -4.03 -21.98 4.65
C GLN A 7 -4.96 -23.21 4.56
N HIS A 8 -6.23 -23.06 4.95
CA HIS A 8 -7.21 -24.15 4.85
C HIS A 8 -7.58 -24.49 3.40
N PHE A 9 -7.62 -23.50 2.52
CA PHE A 9 -7.91 -23.73 1.11
C PHE A 9 -6.69 -24.30 0.37
N ASP A 10 -5.47 -23.92 0.77
CA ASP A 10 -4.22 -24.49 0.23
C ASP A 10 -4.22 -26.03 0.44
N VAL A 11 -4.65 -26.48 1.61
CA VAL A 11 -4.81 -27.92 1.92
C VAL A 11 -5.94 -28.54 1.10
N PHE A 12 -7.12 -27.89 1.06
CA PHE A 12 -8.27 -28.40 0.31
C PHE A 12 -7.97 -28.57 -1.19
N ASN A 13 -7.33 -27.58 -1.80
CA ASN A 13 -6.97 -27.59 -3.22
C ASN A 13 -6.02 -28.74 -3.59
N ASN A 14 -5.18 -29.18 -2.65
CA ASN A 14 -4.26 -30.31 -2.87
C ASN A 14 -4.94 -31.68 -2.72
N LEU A 15 -6.05 -31.77 -2.00
CA LEU A 15 -6.73 -33.04 -1.69
C LEU A 15 -7.85 -33.38 -2.68
N ILE A 16 -8.38 -32.39 -3.39
CA ILE A 16 -9.52 -32.56 -4.28
C ILE A 16 -9.16 -33.34 -5.54
N THR A 17 -10.06 -34.21 -5.98
CA THR A 17 -9.93 -34.93 -7.25
C THR A 17 -10.58 -34.18 -8.41
N GLN A 18 -10.14 -34.46 -9.64
CA GLN A 18 -10.74 -33.86 -10.85
C GLN A 18 -12.24 -34.20 -10.99
N THR A 19 -12.65 -35.39 -10.55
CA THR A 19 -14.05 -35.82 -10.58
C THR A 19 -14.91 -35.04 -9.59
N GLU A 20 -14.40 -34.75 -8.40
CA GLU A 20 -15.07 -33.88 -7.42
C GLU A 20 -15.16 -32.43 -7.93
N LEU A 21 -14.11 -31.92 -8.57
CA LEU A 21 -14.14 -30.59 -9.17
C LEU A 21 -15.23 -30.48 -10.23
N LEU A 22 -15.37 -31.47 -11.12
CA LEU A 22 -16.45 -31.49 -12.12
C LEU A 22 -17.84 -31.52 -11.47
N LYS A 23 -18.00 -32.27 -10.37
CA LYS A 23 -19.26 -32.26 -9.59
C LYS A 23 -19.55 -30.87 -9.03
N LEU A 24 -18.55 -30.19 -8.46
CA LEU A 24 -18.70 -28.83 -7.94
C LEU A 24 -19.05 -27.82 -9.05
N THR A 25 -18.43 -27.93 -10.22
CA THR A 25 -18.76 -27.11 -11.38
C THR A 25 -20.21 -27.32 -11.81
N ASN A 26 -20.68 -28.56 -11.86
CA ASN A 26 -22.07 -28.86 -12.20
C ASN A 26 -23.04 -28.31 -11.14
N LEU A 27 -22.72 -28.45 -9.85
CA LEU A 27 -23.52 -27.85 -8.78
C LEU A 27 -23.57 -26.32 -8.87
N PHE A 28 -22.44 -25.68 -9.18
CA PHE A 28 -22.37 -24.24 -9.41
C PHE A 28 -23.28 -23.82 -10.58
N ASN A 29 -23.20 -24.52 -11.72
CA ASN A 29 -24.03 -24.21 -12.88
C ASN A 29 -25.53 -24.39 -12.60
N ASN A 30 -25.89 -25.45 -11.89
CA ASN A 30 -27.28 -25.70 -11.48
C ASN A 30 -27.78 -24.61 -10.52
N TRP A 31 -26.96 -24.21 -9.54
CA TRP A 31 -27.34 -23.19 -8.57
C TRP A 31 -27.42 -21.79 -9.20
N ARG A 32 -26.50 -21.48 -10.11
CA ARG A 32 -26.54 -20.25 -10.92
C ARG A 32 -27.83 -20.16 -11.73
N GLY A 33 -28.24 -21.27 -12.33
CA GLY A 33 -29.38 -21.32 -13.25
C GLY A 33 -29.14 -20.39 -14.44
N ASN A 34 -30.14 -19.59 -14.77
CA ASN A 34 -30.10 -18.69 -15.93
C ASN A 34 -29.37 -17.36 -15.68
N ARG A 35 -28.94 -17.08 -14.45
CA ARG A 35 -28.28 -15.82 -14.08
C ARG A 35 -26.90 -15.73 -14.71
N SER A 36 -26.45 -14.54 -15.09
CA SER A 36 -25.05 -14.32 -15.44
C SER A 36 -24.14 -14.59 -14.23
N LYS A 37 -22.85 -14.88 -14.48
CA LYS A 37 -21.86 -15.04 -13.38
C LYS A 37 -21.82 -13.79 -12.48
N LEU A 38 -21.92 -12.60 -13.07
CA LEU A 38 -21.95 -11.33 -12.32
C LEU A 38 -23.18 -11.24 -11.40
N GLU A 39 -24.38 -11.45 -11.95
CA GLU A 39 -25.63 -11.42 -11.18
C GLU A 39 -25.62 -12.44 -10.05
N PHE A 40 -25.09 -13.63 -10.31
CA PHE A 40 -24.98 -14.69 -9.32
C PHE A 40 -24.04 -14.30 -8.17
N TYR A 41 -22.87 -13.74 -8.45
CA TYR A 41 -21.97 -13.27 -7.41
C TYR A 41 -22.52 -12.05 -6.66
N GLN A 42 -23.22 -11.14 -7.33
CA GLN A 42 -23.93 -10.04 -6.65
C GLN A 42 -25.01 -10.58 -5.71
N PHE A 43 -25.77 -11.59 -6.13
CA PHE A 43 -26.74 -12.25 -5.26
C PHE A 43 -26.09 -12.91 -4.04
N ILE A 44 -24.96 -13.59 -4.21
CA ILE A 44 -24.23 -14.21 -3.08
C ILE A 44 -23.69 -13.15 -2.13
N PHE A 45 -22.94 -12.18 -2.64
CA PHE A 45 -22.17 -11.27 -1.79
C PHE A 45 -22.96 -10.05 -1.33
N GLU A 46 -23.80 -9.45 -2.18
CA GLU A 46 -24.55 -8.24 -1.82
C GLU A 46 -25.86 -8.56 -1.13
N THR A 47 -26.63 -9.53 -1.65
CA THR A 47 -27.96 -9.87 -1.12
C THR A 47 -27.90 -10.82 0.08
N ASN A 48 -27.09 -11.89 -0.01
CA ASN A 48 -27.01 -12.93 1.02
C ASN A 48 -25.71 -12.91 1.84
N GLY A 49 -24.78 -11.99 1.51
CA GLY A 49 -23.56 -11.83 2.28
C GLY A 49 -23.83 -11.14 3.61
N TYR A 50 -22.89 -11.28 4.55
CA TYR A 50 -23.00 -10.68 5.86
C TYR A 50 -23.34 -9.19 5.82
N LYS A 51 -24.36 -8.82 6.59
CA LYS A 51 -24.72 -7.42 6.86
C LYS A 51 -23.89 -6.87 8.01
N CYS A 52 -23.84 -5.55 8.12
CA CYS A 52 -23.06 -4.89 9.16
C CYS A 52 -23.55 -5.29 10.57
N GLU A 53 -24.86 -5.33 10.74
CA GLU A 53 -25.55 -5.63 12.00
C GLU A 53 -25.34 -7.08 12.46
N GLU A 54 -25.04 -7.97 11.52
CA GLU A 54 -24.75 -9.39 11.77
C GLU A 54 -23.30 -9.61 12.21
N ILE A 55 -22.38 -8.73 11.79
CA ILE A 55 -20.96 -8.81 12.17
C ILE A 55 -20.69 -8.05 13.47
N PHE A 56 -21.16 -6.80 13.54
CA PHE A 56 -20.87 -5.92 14.66
C PHE A 56 -21.92 -6.05 15.75
N HIS A 57 -21.47 -6.29 16.98
CA HIS A 57 -22.33 -6.25 18.15
C HIS A 57 -22.50 -4.81 18.64
N SER A 58 -21.37 -4.13 18.89
CA SER A 58 -21.35 -2.75 19.40
C SER A 58 -20.01 -2.09 19.14
N CYS A 59 -20.03 -0.77 18.95
CA CYS A 59 -18.85 0.06 18.72
C CYS A 59 -18.85 1.18 19.76
N MET A 60 -17.70 1.41 20.38
CA MET A 60 -17.53 2.44 21.40
C MET A 60 -16.35 3.33 21.06
N TYR A 61 -16.52 4.63 21.25
CA TYR A 61 -15.43 5.61 21.22
C TYR A 61 -15.24 6.16 22.62
N GLY A 62 -14.13 5.77 23.26
CA GLY A 62 -13.94 5.94 24.70
C GLY A 62 -15.05 5.23 25.47
N LYS A 63 -15.89 6.02 26.14
CA LYS A 63 -17.07 5.53 26.87
C LYS A 63 -18.39 5.67 26.09
N ARG A 64 -18.38 6.32 24.93
CA ARG A 64 -19.60 6.63 24.16
C ARG A 64 -19.94 5.50 23.20
N LEU A 65 -21.18 5.05 23.21
CA LEU A 65 -21.70 4.10 22.21
C LEU A 65 -21.91 4.85 20.89
N ILE A 66 -21.40 4.29 19.79
CA ILE A 66 -21.56 4.84 18.45
C ILE A 66 -22.16 3.78 17.50
N PRO A 67 -23.00 4.18 16.52
CA PRO A 67 -23.54 3.22 15.55
C PRO A 67 -22.44 2.63 14.66
N CYS A 68 -22.24 1.31 14.73
CA CYS A 68 -21.23 0.63 13.93
C CYS A 68 -21.44 0.80 12.42
N CYS A 69 -22.70 0.75 11.96
CA CYS A 69 -23.02 0.73 10.53
C CYS A 69 -23.03 2.12 9.88
N ASP A 70 -22.94 3.18 10.69
CA ASP A 70 -22.61 4.51 10.21
C ASP A 70 -21.10 4.65 9.99
N LEU A 71 -20.32 4.02 10.86
CA LEU A 71 -18.86 4.04 10.84
C LEU A 71 -18.27 3.10 9.79
N PHE A 72 -18.86 1.92 9.57
CA PHE A 72 -18.35 0.89 8.67
C PHE A 72 -19.22 0.73 7.41
N ARG A 73 -18.59 0.61 6.25
CA ARG A 73 -19.26 0.39 4.96
C ARG A 73 -18.71 -0.83 4.24
N PRO A 74 -19.53 -1.55 3.46
CA PRO A 74 -19.07 -2.67 2.67
C PRO A 74 -18.01 -2.22 1.67
N THR A 75 -16.95 -3.00 1.55
CA THR A 75 -15.86 -2.81 0.59
C THR A 75 -15.34 -4.17 0.14
N TYR A 76 -14.67 -4.22 -1.00
CA TYR A 76 -13.98 -5.43 -1.43
C TYR A 76 -12.49 -5.37 -1.12
N VAL A 77 -11.96 -6.50 -0.66
CA VAL A 77 -10.54 -6.66 -0.36
C VAL A 77 -9.96 -7.71 -1.30
N MET A 78 -8.76 -7.45 -1.82
CA MET A 78 -8.05 -8.38 -2.69
C MET A 78 -8.00 -9.79 -2.06
N LEU A 79 -8.34 -10.80 -2.87
CA LEU A 79 -8.52 -12.21 -2.49
C LEU A 79 -9.60 -12.53 -1.45
N ARG A 80 -10.09 -11.59 -0.62
CA ARG A 80 -10.99 -11.88 0.52
C ARG A 80 -12.47 -11.64 0.26
N GLY A 81 -12.82 -10.99 -0.84
CA GLY A 81 -14.22 -10.67 -1.14
C GLY A 81 -14.74 -9.51 -0.29
N ARG A 82 -16.03 -9.59 0.10
CA ARG A 82 -16.74 -8.51 0.80
C ARG A 82 -16.29 -8.41 2.25
N CYS A 83 -15.92 -7.21 2.67
CA CYS A 83 -15.44 -6.84 4.01
C CYS A 83 -16.08 -5.52 4.43
N PHE A 84 -15.84 -5.09 5.67
CA PHE A 84 -16.31 -3.81 6.17
C PHE A 84 -15.15 -2.87 6.47
N ARG A 85 -15.18 -1.68 5.87
CA ARG A 85 -14.15 -0.64 6.01
C ARG A 85 -14.68 0.52 6.80
N MET A 86 -13.88 0.96 7.76
CA MET A 86 -14.13 2.17 8.53
C MET A 86 -14.05 3.41 7.63
N ARG A 87 -15.02 4.30 7.76
CA ARG A 87 -14.99 5.65 7.18
C ARG A 87 -13.93 6.51 7.87
N ALA A 88 -13.65 7.68 7.30
CA ALA A 88 -12.77 8.64 7.94
C ALA A 88 -13.31 8.97 9.34
N PHE A 89 -12.52 8.64 10.35
CA PHE A 89 -12.86 8.84 11.75
C PHE A 89 -11.61 9.37 12.46
N ALA A 90 -11.73 10.57 13.02
CA ALA A 90 -10.63 11.23 13.70
C ALA A 90 -10.70 10.96 15.20
N GLN A 91 -9.58 10.53 15.77
CA GLN A 91 -9.43 10.44 17.21
C GLN A 91 -9.15 11.83 17.79
N THR A 92 -9.99 12.31 18.71
CA THR A 92 -9.89 13.63 19.35
C THR A 92 -9.18 13.59 20.70
N GLU A 93 -9.15 12.43 21.35
CA GLU A 93 -8.55 12.26 22.68
C GLU A 93 -7.52 11.11 22.67
N PRO A 94 -6.45 11.15 23.47
CA PRO A 94 -5.40 10.14 23.45
C PRO A 94 -5.83 8.81 24.10
N ASP A 95 -5.20 7.74 23.64
CA ASP A 95 -5.22 6.39 24.20
C ASP A 95 -6.58 5.90 24.75
N GLU A 96 -6.72 5.67 26.07
CA GLU A 96 -7.91 5.08 26.68
C GLU A 96 -9.17 5.94 26.58
N THR A 97 -9.03 7.27 26.59
CA THR A 97 -10.20 8.14 26.57
C THR A 97 -10.77 8.27 25.16
N GLY A 98 -9.91 8.20 24.15
CA GLY A 98 -10.29 8.22 22.74
C GLY A 98 -10.09 6.90 21.98
N LYS A 99 -10.06 5.74 22.66
CA LYS A 99 -9.92 4.45 21.96
C LYS A 99 -11.21 4.09 21.23
N LEU A 100 -11.06 3.48 20.05
CA LEU A 100 -12.16 2.82 19.37
C LEU A 100 -12.17 1.35 19.78
N THR A 101 -13.25 0.93 20.42
CA THR A 101 -13.49 -0.44 20.85
C THR A 101 -14.58 -1.07 19.99
N LEU A 102 -14.27 -2.20 19.36
CA LEU A 102 -15.16 -2.96 18.49
C LEU A 102 -15.45 -4.33 19.11
N PHE A 103 -16.72 -4.63 19.27
CA PHE A 103 -17.21 -5.94 19.67
C PHE A 103 -17.92 -6.60 18.50
N PHE A 104 -17.57 -7.86 18.24
CA PHE A 104 -18.13 -8.63 17.14
C PHE A 104 -19.03 -9.74 17.66
N ARG A 105 -20.09 -10.01 16.90
CA ARG A 105 -21.00 -11.13 17.14
C ARG A 105 -20.34 -12.46 16.77
N GLU A 106 -20.93 -13.55 17.25
CA GLU A 106 -20.66 -14.87 16.68
C GLU A 106 -21.23 -14.94 15.27
N MET A 107 -20.40 -15.34 14.31
CA MET A 107 -20.85 -15.59 12.95
C MET A 107 -20.89 -17.08 12.68
N ASN A 108 -21.90 -17.51 11.93
CA ASN A 108 -21.95 -18.88 11.46
C ASN A 108 -20.86 -19.11 10.41
N SER A 109 -20.37 -20.33 10.28
CA SER A 109 -19.39 -20.69 9.25
C SER A 109 -19.62 -22.12 8.85
N THR A 110 -20.23 -22.30 7.69
CA THR A 110 -20.55 -23.62 7.13
C THR A 110 -19.30 -24.37 6.66
N PHE A 111 -18.16 -23.70 6.51
CA PHE A 111 -16.95 -24.25 5.90
C PHE A 111 -15.81 -24.61 6.88
N LEU A 112 -15.81 -24.08 8.11
CA LEU A 112 -14.59 -24.07 8.96
C LEU A 112 -14.66 -24.89 10.26
N GLY A 113 -15.75 -25.62 10.56
CA GLY A 113 -15.71 -26.57 11.67
C GLY A 113 -16.98 -27.38 11.92
N LEU A 114 -16.82 -28.48 12.68
CA LEU A 114 -17.88 -29.39 13.13
C LEU A 114 -19.07 -28.68 13.80
N ASN A 115 -18.83 -27.50 14.38
CA ASN A 115 -19.82 -26.73 15.14
C ASN A 115 -20.47 -25.60 14.30
N GLY A 116 -20.09 -25.43 13.03
CA GLY A 116 -20.68 -24.44 12.13
C GLY A 116 -20.44 -22.97 12.52
N ARG A 117 -19.35 -22.65 13.22
CA ARG A 117 -19.06 -21.32 13.80
C ARG A 117 -17.72 -20.75 13.35
N GLN A 118 -17.67 -19.43 13.16
CA GLN A 118 -16.46 -18.71 12.78
C GLN A 118 -15.53 -18.53 13.97
N ARG A 119 -14.31 -19.08 13.87
CA ARG A 119 -13.30 -19.04 14.96
C ARG A 119 -12.34 -17.85 14.89
N GLN A 120 -12.26 -17.20 13.73
CA GLN A 120 -11.25 -16.18 13.47
C GLN A 120 -11.79 -15.09 12.53
N ILE A 121 -11.47 -13.84 12.82
CA ILE A 121 -11.72 -12.67 11.94
C ILE A 121 -10.37 -12.15 11.47
N ILE A 122 -10.34 -11.56 10.27
CA ILE A 122 -9.15 -10.90 9.74
C ILE A 122 -9.41 -9.40 9.67
N THR A 123 -8.47 -8.64 10.19
CA THR A 123 -8.51 -7.18 10.13
C THR A 123 -7.31 -6.65 9.36
N TYR A 124 -7.57 -5.70 8.48
CA TYR A 124 -6.58 -5.05 7.65
C TYR A 124 -6.35 -3.63 8.16
N LEU A 125 -5.09 -3.27 8.36
CA LEU A 125 -4.74 -1.86 8.52
C LEU A 125 -4.15 -1.36 7.22
N SER A 126 -4.98 -0.67 6.43
CA SER A 126 -4.56 -0.07 5.18
C SER A 126 -4.51 1.45 5.34
N GLN A 127 -3.60 2.10 4.60
CA GLN A 127 -3.68 3.55 4.41
C GLN A 127 -4.98 3.88 3.66
N GLN A 128 -5.29 5.17 3.49
CA GLN A 128 -6.46 5.61 2.71
C GLN A 128 -6.27 5.37 1.20
N PHE A 129 -6.08 4.11 0.80
CA PHE A 129 -6.11 3.61 -0.56
C PHE A 129 -7.55 3.35 -0.98
N GLU A 130 -7.83 3.33 -2.28
CA GLU A 130 -9.14 2.89 -2.77
C GLU A 130 -9.24 1.37 -2.60
N ASP A 131 -8.20 0.66 -3.05
CA ASP A 131 -8.07 -0.78 -2.94
C ASP A 131 -7.29 -1.18 -1.69
N ILE A 132 -7.71 -2.28 -1.06
CA ILE A 132 -7.05 -2.84 0.11
C ILE A 132 -6.20 -4.04 -0.32
N PRO A 133 -4.87 -3.95 -0.26
CA PRO A 133 -3.99 -5.08 -0.51
C PRO A 133 -4.08 -6.11 0.63
N THR A 134 -3.46 -7.27 0.44
CA THR A 134 -3.54 -8.40 1.39
C THR A 134 -2.71 -8.23 2.67
N PHE A 135 -1.92 -7.14 2.78
CA PHE A 135 -1.05 -6.87 3.92
C PHE A 135 -0.99 -5.36 4.25
N PRO A 136 -0.75 -4.99 5.53
CA PRO A 136 -0.66 -5.86 6.71
C PRO A 136 -2.04 -6.40 7.14
N ARG A 137 -2.06 -7.64 7.64
CA ARG A 137 -3.26 -8.34 8.11
C ARG A 137 -3.03 -8.89 9.52
N PHE A 138 -4.05 -8.80 10.36
CA PHE A 138 -4.04 -9.34 11.71
C PHE A 138 -5.19 -10.33 11.86
N TYR A 139 -4.94 -11.41 12.59
CA TYR A 139 -5.92 -12.45 12.86
C TYR A 139 -6.44 -12.30 14.28
N LEU A 140 -7.76 -12.15 14.42
CA LEU A 140 -8.45 -12.06 15.69
C LEU A 140 -9.10 -13.40 16.00
N ASN A 141 -8.69 -14.05 17.07
CA ASN A 141 -9.27 -15.32 17.51
C ASN A 141 -10.43 -15.10 18.48
N ILE A 142 -11.35 -16.07 18.49
CA ILE A 142 -12.43 -16.16 19.46
C ILE A 142 -11.89 -16.18 20.90
N ASN A 143 -12.55 -15.48 21.81
CA ASN A 143 -12.17 -15.41 23.24
C ASN A 143 -10.80 -14.76 23.52
N TYR A 144 -10.31 -13.92 22.60
CA TYR A 144 -9.15 -13.06 22.83
C TYR A 144 -9.53 -11.59 22.73
N TRP A 145 -8.93 -10.79 23.59
CA TRP A 145 -8.87 -9.35 23.47
C TRP A 145 -7.62 -8.97 22.71
N TYR A 146 -7.79 -8.11 21.71
CA TYR A 146 -6.71 -7.54 20.93
C TYR A 146 -6.68 -6.02 21.08
N ARG A 147 -5.49 -5.46 21.24
CA ARG A 147 -5.26 -4.02 21.23
C ARG A 147 -4.21 -3.65 20.20
N LEU A 148 -4.61 -2.80 19.26
CA LEU A 148 -3.75 -2.18 18.26
C LEU A 148 -3.39 -0.77 18.73
N ARG A 149 -2.12 -0.56 19.11
CA ARG A 149 -1.59 0.79 19.31
C ARG A 149 -1.03 1.32 18.00
N LEU A 150 -1.48 2.50 17.63
CA LEU A 150 -1.14 3.17 16.37
C LEU A 150 -0.21 4.35 16.64
N LYS A 151 0.81 4.50 15.79
CA LYS A 151 1.64 5.71 15.72
C LYS A 151 1.70 6.20 14.29
N ARG A 152 1.58 7.51 14.09
CA ARG A 152 1.57 8.11 12.75
C ARG A 152 2.95 8.72 12.47
N LYS A 153 3.52 8.34 11.33
CA LYS A 153 4.80 8.85 10.81
C LYS A 153 4.55 9.55 9.47
N HIS A 154 4.88 10.82 9.37
CA HIS A 154 4.95 11.54 8.10
C HIS A 154 6.35 11.40 7.50
N ILE A 155 6.44 11.01 6.24
CA ILE A 155 7.70 10.90 5.51
C ILE A 155 7.65 11.81 4.30
N SER A 156 8.64 12.69 4.17
CA SER A 156 8.86 13.57 3.03
C SER A 156 10.30 13.42 2.53
N LEU A 157 10.46 12.74 1.40
CA LEU A 157 11.75 12.51 0.74
C LEU A 157 11.99 13.56 -0.35
N LEU A 158 13.26 13.89 -0.59
CA LEU A 158 13.66 14.78 -1.68
C LEU A 158 13.46 14.11 -3.04
N THR A 159 13.30 14.92 -4.08
CA THR A 159 13.08 14.45 -5.46
C THR A 159 14.17 15.03 -6.38
N PRO A 160 14.70 14.26 -7.35
CA PRO A 160 14.34 12.89 -7.73
C PRO A 160 14.88 11.82 -6.75
N ASN A 161 14.15 10.72 -6.57
CA ASN A 161 14.55 9.60 -5.73
C ASN A 161 14.08 8.28 -6.37
N GLU A 162 14.96 7.28 -6.45
CA GLU A 162 14.68 6.00 -7.12
C GLU A 162 13.70 5.12 -6.34
N HIS A 163 13.55 5.35 -5.04
CA HIS A 163 12.73 4.54 -4.15
C HIS A 163 11.32 5.10 -3.93
N CYS A 164 10.98 6.24 -4.52
CA CYS A 164 9.66 6.84 -4.38
C CYS A 164 9.20 7.59 -5.64
N SER A 165 7.88 7.69 -5.81
CA SER A 165 7.30 8.47 -6.90
C SER A 165 6.90 9.87 -6.42
N PRO A 166 7.24 10.95 -7.17
CA PRO A 166 6.82 12.31 -6.85
C PRO A 166 5.40 12.64 -7.31
N VAL A 167 4.81 11.80 -8.17
CA VAL A 167 3.55 12.10 -8.86
C VAL A 167 2.39 11.39 -8.15
N GLU A 168 1.49 12.16 -7.54
CA GLU A 168 0.26 11.65 -6.90
C GLU A 168 -0.69 10.95 -7.88
N LYS A 169 -0.59 11.27 -9.18
CA LYS A 169 -1.38 10.66 -10.26
C LYS A 169 -1.11 9.16 -10.41
N TYR A 170 0.07 8.67 -9.99
CA TYR A 170 0.27 7.22 -9.86
C TYR A 170 -0.43 6.75 -8.60
N LYS A 171 -1.52 6.02 -8.84
CA LYS A 171 -2.32 5.28 -7.86
C LYS A 171 -1.44 4.81 -6.71
N LYS A 172 -1.78 5.26 -5.50
CA LYS A 172 -1.10 4.93 -4.23
C LYS A 172 -0.65 3.46 -4.21
N ARG A 173 0.52 3.15 -3.64
CA ARG A 173 1.17 1.81 -3.69
C ARG A 173 0.23 0.61 -3.61
N GLY A 174 -0.77 0.63 -2.72
CA GLY A 174 -1.79 -0.41 -2.59
C GLY A 174 -2.64 -0.62 -3.86
N ASN A 175 -3.14 0.45 -4.46
CA ASN A 175 -3.89 0.40 -5.71
C ASN A 175 -3.02 -0.12 -6.87
N CYS A 176 -1.78 0.38 -7.01
CA CYS A 176 -0.84 -0.14 -8.01
C CYS A 176 -0.60 -1.65 -7.85
N TYR A 177 -0.46 -2.10 -6.60
CA TYR A 177 -0.27 -3.52 -6.30
C TYR A 177 -1.48 -4.36 -6.72
N VAL A 178 -2.70 -3.93 -6.37
CA VAL A 178 -3.94 -4.62 -6.72
C VAL A 178 -4.16 -4.63 -8.23
N ASP A 179 -3.96 -3.50 -8.91
CA ASP A 179 -4.10 -3.39 -10.37
C ASP A 179 -3.08 -4.26 -11.10
N SER A 180 -1.81 -4.23 -10.68
CA SER A 180 -0.76 -5.07 -11.26
C SER A 180 -1.04 -6.56 -11.00
N TRP A 181 -1.54 -6.93 -9.82
CA TRP A 181 -1.91 -8.31 -9.53
C TRP A 181 -3.06 -8.76 -10.42
N LEU A 182 -4.14 -7.98 -10.49
CA LEU A 182 -5.32 -8.30 -11.29
C LEU A 182 -4.93 -8.45 -12.77
N ARG A 183 -4.10 -7.54 -13.30
CA ARG A 183 -3.66 -7.58 -14.69
C ARG A 183 -2.78 -8.78 -14.98
N GLU A 184 -1.71 -9.00 -14.21
CA GLU A 184 -0.69 -10.01 -14.52
C GLU A 184 -1.11 -11.44 -14.12
N ARG A 185 -1.95 -11.60 -13.09
CA ARG A 185 -2.32 -12.93 -12.56
C ARG A 185 -3.71 -13.40 -12.95
N VAL A 186 -4.61 -12.50 -13.36
CA VAL A 186 -5.99 -12.87 -13.67
C VAL A 186 -6.35 -12.51 -15.11
N ILE A 187 -6.26 -11.23 -15.48
CA ILE A 187 -6.76 -10.74 -16.77
C ILE A 187 -5.90 -11.25 -17.93
N LYS A 188 -4.57 -11.07 -17.90
CA LYS A 188 -3.71 -11.51 -19.00
C LYS A 188 -3.74 -13.04 -19.23
N PRO A 189 -3.66 -13.88 -18.18
CA PRO A 189 -3.64 -15.33 -18.39
C PRO A 189 -4.99 -15.94 -18.79
N PHE A 190 -6.11 -15.38 -18.30
CA PHE A 190 -7.42 -16.02 -18.41
C PHE A 190 -8.47 -15.20 -19.17
N ASN A 191 -8.14 -13.98 -19.59
CA ASN A 191 -9.04 -13.05 -20.28
C ASN A 191 -10.38 -12.82 -19.54
N CYS A 192 -10.33 -12.80 -18.22
CA CYS A 192 -11.48 -12.62 -17.35
C CYS A 192 -11.09 -11.82 -16.09
N SER A 193 -12.07 -11.32 -15.34
CA SER A 193 -11.86 -10.60 -14.09
C SER A 193 -12.58 -11.25 -12.92
N ILE A 194 -12.19 -10.88 -11.70
CA ILE A 194 -12.93 -11.23 -10.49
C ILE A 194 -14.10 -10.26 -10.37
N PHE A 195 -15.28 -10.75 -9.96
CA PHE A 195 -16.53 -9.98 -10.05
C PHE A 195 -16.46 -8.59 -9.39
N TYR A 196 -15.79 -8.46 -8.24
CA TYR A 196 -15.68 -7.19 -7.52
C TYR A 196 -14.59 -6.25 -8.04
N PHE A 197 -13.84 -6.66 -9.06
CA PHE A 197 -12.86 -5.83 -9.76
C PHE A 197 -13.22 -5.65 -11.25
N LEU A 198 -14.44 -6.00 -11.65
CA LEU A 198 -14.92 -5.85 -13.02
C LEU A 198 -14.88 -4.38 -13.48
N ASN A 199 -15.16 -3.44 -12.58
CA ASN A 199 -15.10 -2.00 -12.84
C ASN A 199 -13.71 -1.50 -13.29
N LYS A 200 -12.63 -2.23 -12.97
CA LYS A 200 -11.26 -1.87 -13.36
C LYS A 200 -10.94 -2.26 -14.82
N ASN A 201 -11.69 -3.20 -15.40
CA ASN A 201 -11.60 -3.56 -16.80
C ASN A 201 -12.97 -4.10 -17.29
N PRO A 202 -13.85 -3.22 -17.79
CA PRO A 202 -15.20 -3.61 -18.19
C PRO A 202 -15.25 -4.42 -19.49
N SER A 203 -14.13 -4.54 -20.21
CA SER A 203 -14.06 -5.26 -21.49
C SER A 203 -14.03 -6.79 -21.35
N VAL A 204 -13.86 -7.31 -20.14
CA VAL A 204 -13.77 -8.76 -19.86
C VAL A 204 -14.93 -9.22 -18.98
N GLU A 205 -15.30 -10.49 -19.07
CA GLU A 205 -16.32 -11.08 -18.22
C GLU A 205 -15.78 -11.58 -16.88
N VAL A 206 -16.69 -11.93 -15.98
CA VAL A 206 -16.34 -12.60 -14.72
C VAL A 206 -15.81 -14.02 -14.99
N CYS A 207 -14.69 -14.37 -14.36
CA CYS A 207 -14.08 -15.70 -14.46
C CYS A 207 -15.02 -16.81 -13.99
N ASP A 208 -14.92 -17.98 -14.62
CA ASP A 208 -15.55 -19.19 -14.11
C ASP A 208 -14.81 -19.69 -12.84
N PRO A 209 -15.52 -20.11 -11.77
CA PRO A 209 -14.88 -20.62 -10.57
C PRO A 209 -13.90 -21.78 -10.85
N GLN A 210 -14.17 -22.63 -11.85
CA GLN A 210 -13.28 -23.73 -12.22
C GLN A 210 -11.92 -23.24 -12.70
N VAL A 211 -11.89 -22.13 -13.46
CA VAL A 211 -10.63 -21.53 -13.94
C VAL A 211 -9.80 -21.02 -12.77
N ILE A 212 -10.44 -20.33 -11.81
CA ILE A 212 -9.76 -19.83 -10.61
C ILE A 212 -9.25 -20.98 -9.75
N PHE A 213 -10.04 -22.05 -9.61
CA PHE A 213 -9.69 -23.23 -8.82
C PHE A 213 -8.46 -23.95 -9.38
N ASN A 214 -8.50 -24.32 -10.67
CA ASN A 214 -7.41 -25.01 -11.34
C ASN A 214 -6.09 -24.22 -11.33
N ASN A 215 -6.18 -22.89 -11.25
CA ASN A 215 -5.04 -21.98 -11.26
C ASN A 215 -4.80 -21.30 -9.91
N TYR A 216 -5.34 -21.87 -8.81
CA TYR A 216 -5.33 -21.21 -7.50
C TYR A 216 -3.93 -20.76 -7.09
N PHE A 217 -2.94 -21.66 -7.11
CA PHE A 217 -1.56 -21.35 -6.71
C PHE A 217 -0.91 -20.28 -7.59
N SER A 218 -1.17 -20.27 -8.91
CA SER A 218 -0.58 -19.27 -9.80
C SER A 218 -1.19 -17.88 -9.59
N ILE A 219 -2.43 -17.81 -9.11
CA ILE A 219 -3.14 -16.56 -8.76
C ILE A 219 -2.72 -16.03 -7.39
N ILE A 220 -2.56 -16.90 -6.38
CA ILE A 220 -2.24 -16.50 -5.00
C ILE A 220 -0.74 -16.30 -4.75
N ASN A 221 0.13 -17.03 -5.44
CA ASN A 221 1.57 -16.95 -5.23
C ASN A 221 2.16 -15.80 -6.05
N VAL A 222 2.39 -14.70 -5.35
CA VAL A 222 2.92 -13.46 -5.91
C VAL A 222 4.41 -13.60 -6.27
N VAL A 223 5.14 -14.52 -5.62
CA VAL A 223 6.61 -14.58 -5.61
C VAL A 223 7.20 -15.51 -6.69
N ASP A 224 6.44 -16.48 -7.19
CA ASP A 224 7.00 -17.59 -7.99
C ASP A 224 7.37 -17.21 -9.45
N ASN A 225 7.11 -15.98 -9.89
CA ASN A 225 7.39 -15.55 -11.26
C ASN A 225 8.14 -14.21 -11.28
N LEU A 226 9.36 -14.22 -11.84
CA LEU A 226 10.27 -13.08 -11.91
C LEU A 226 9.68 -11.88 -12.67
N SER A 227 8.97 -12.10 -13.77
CA SER A 227 8.38 -11.01 -14.57
C SER A 227 7.24 -10.31 -13.81
N VAL A 228 6.48 -11.09 -13.03
CA VAL A 228 5.41 -10.58 -12.20
C VAL A 228 5.99 -9.86 -10.97
N TYR A 229 7.04 -10.41 -10.37
CA TYR A 229 7.80 -9.74 -9.30
C TYR A 229 8.33 -8.36 -9.74
N GLN A 230 8.88 -8.28 -10.96
CA GLN A 230 9.33 -7.02 -11.56
C GLN A 230 8.18 -6.03 -11.84
N SER A 231 6.97 -6.52 -12.14
CA SER A 231 5.79 -5.66 -12.27
C SER A 231 5.40 -5.05 -10.91
N PHE A 232 5.50 -5.84 -9.83
CA PHE A 232 5.21 -5.34 -8.48
C PHE A 232 6.29 -4.42 -7.92
N SER A 233 7.56 -4.62 -8.27
CA SER A 233 8.66 -3.76 -7.82
C SER A 233 8.55 -2.33 -8.38
N LYS A 234 7.83 -2.14 -9.50
CA LYS A 234 7.51 -0.82 -10.06
C LYS A 234 6.48 -0.03 -9.23
N CYS A 235 5.76 -0.69 -8.31
CA CYS A 235 4.81 -0.01 -7.42
C CYS A 235 5.54 0.70 -6.29
N LEU A 236 6.16 1.84 -6.62
CA LEU A 236 6.86 2.69 -5.67
C LEU A 236 5.87 3.44 -4.76
N PRO A 237 6.20 3.62 -3.47
CA PRO A 237 5.44 4.49 -2.59
C PRO A 237 5.64 5.97 -2.96
N LEU A 238 4.70 6.84 -2.55
CA LEU A 238 4.85 8.28 -2.75
C LEU A 238 6.02 8.84 -1.91
N CYS A 239 6.74 9.83 -2.44
CA CYS A 239 7.83 10.50 -1.72
C CYS A 239 7.33 11.26 -0.49
N LYS A 240 6.10 11.78 -0.56
CA LYS A 240 5.36 12.35 0.57
C LYS A 240 4.25 11.39 0.97
N ARG A 241 4.32 10.83 2.18
CA ARG A 241 3.35 9.81 2.63
C ARG A 241 3.24 9.74 4.14
N ASN A 242 2.08 9.27 4.61
CA ASN A 242 1.86 8.89 6.00
C ASN A 242 2.01 7.37 6.14
N ILE A 243 2.81 6.92 7.11
CA ILE A 243 2.91 5.53 7.54
C ILE A 243 2.24 5.40 8.90
N ILE A 244 1.50 4.33 9.11
CA ILE A 244 0.97 3.97 10.41
C ILE A 244 1.78 2.80 10.92
N GLU A 245 2.53 3.02 12.00
CA GLU A 245 3.20 1.98 12.75
C GLU A 245 2.23 1.36 13.74
N THR A 246 2.32 0.04 13.91
CA THR A 246 1.37 -0.75 14.69
C THR A 246 2.08 -1.64 15.69
N GLN A 247 1.55 -1.66 16.91
CA GLN A 247 1.91 -2.65 17.92
C GLN A 247 0.65 -3.41 18.31
N LEU A 248 0.68 -4.73 18.13
CA LEU A 248 -0.43 -5.62 18.47
C LEU A 248 -0.16 -6.27 19.82
N PHE A 249 -1.08 -6.07 20.75
CA PHE A 249 -1.15 -6.79 22.02
C PHE A 249 -2.34 -7.72 22.00
N SER A 250 -2.19 -8.90 22.58
CA SER A 250 -3.29 -9.84 22.73
C SER A 250 -3.28 -10.48 24.11
N ASN A 251 -4.47 -10.70 24.66
CA ASN A 251 -4.63 -11.47 25.88
C ASN A 251 -5.89 -12.33 25.79
N LYS A 252 -5.86 -13.51 26.40
CA LYS A 252 -7.03 -14.37 26.48
C LYS A 252 -8.01 -13.77 27.48
N PHE A 253 -9.31 -13.80 27.20
CA PHE A 253 -10.30 -13.46 28.22
C PHE A 253 -10.18 -14.45 29.39
N GLN A 254 -9.84 -13.95 30.58
CA GLN A 254 -9.87 -14.74 31.81
C GLN A 254 -11.31 -14.79 32.34
N ASP A 255 -11.98 -15.91 32.09
CA ASP A 255 -13.43 -16.06 32.25
C ASP A 255 -13.89 -16.58 33.63
N GLN A 256 -13.14 -16.41 34.73
CA GLN A 256 -13.44 -17.19 35.95
C GLN A 256 -13.48 -16.47 37.31
N ARG A 257 -13.20 -15.17 37.43
CA ARG A 257 -13.20 -14.52 38.78
C ARG A 257 -13.92 -13.18 38.91
N SER A 258 -14.38 -12.60 37.82
CA SER A 258 -15.08 -11.31 37.85
C SER A 258 -16.48 -11.47 37.25
N ASN A 259 -17.51 -10.99 37.95
CA ASN A 259 -18.90 -10.83 37.47
C ASN A 259 -19.04 -10.07 36.12
N VAL A 260 -17.92 -9.58 35.61
CA VAL A 260 -17.70 -8.98 34.29
C VAL A 260 -17.78 -10.03 33.15
N GLY A 261 -17.36 -11.29 33.36
CA GLY A 261 -17.39 -12.35 32.34
C GLY A 261 -18.82 -12.73 31.90
N ALA A 262 -19.79 -12.67 32.82
CA ALA A 262 -21.19 -12.91 32.52
C ALA A 262 -21.81 -11.86 31.57
N LYS A 263 -21.34 -10.61 31.63
CA LYS A 263 -21.78 -9.51 30.74
C LYS A 263 -21.15 -9.61 29.34
N TYR A 264 -20.08 -10.39 29.21
CA TYR A 264 -19.25 -10.51 28.01
C TYR A 264 -19.46 -11.83 27.25
N LYS A 265 -20.32 -12.73 27.74
CA LYS A 265 -20.77 -13.93 27.03
C LYS A 265 -21.48 -13.66 25.68
N GLN A 266 -21.80 -12.41 25.36
CA GLN A 266 -22.53 -12.03 24.16
C GLN A 266 -21.63 -11.64 22.97
N PHE A 267 -20.32 -11.47 23.18
CA PHE A 267 -19.39 -11.11 22.12
C PHE A 267 -18.18 -12.06 22.06
N TYR A 268 -17.73 -12.31 20.84
CA TYR A 268 -16.80 -13.40 20.56
C TYR A 268 -15.42 -12.92 20.14
N PHE A 269 -15.34 -11.71 19.57
CA PHE A 269 -14.10 -11.04 19.24
C PHE A 269 -14.13 -9.62 19.78
N HIS A 270 -12.97 -9.14 20.23
CA HIS A 270 -12.80 -7.82 20.80
C HIS A 270 -11.53 -7.19 20.27
N LEU A 271 -11.68 -6.03 19.62
CA LEU A 271 -10.58 -5.24 19.10
C LEU A 271 -10.65 -3.81 19.64
N GLU A 272 -9.57 -3.38 20.26
CA GLU A 272 -9.34 -1.98 20.63
C GLU A 272 -8.28 -1.38 19.72
N THR A 273 -8.49 -0.15 19.27
CA THR A 273 -7.52 0.59 18.47
C THR A 273 -7.45 2.04 18.92
N SER A 274 -6.23 2.55 19.12
CA SER A 274 -6.00 3.93 19.55
C SER A 274 -4.63 4.43 19.10
N TYR A 275 -4.55 5.75 18.86
CA TYR A 275 -3.29 6.48 18.89
C TYR A 275 -2.91 6.76 20.35
N GLU A 276 -1.69 6.41 20.73
CA GLU A 276 -1.20 6.49 22.11
C GLU A 276 -1.07 7.95 22.56
N ASN A 277 -0.15 8.67 21.92
CA ASN A 277 -0.06 10.12 22.02
C ASN A 277 -0.54 10.67 20.68
N LEU A 278 -1.46 11.64 20.67
CA LEU A 278 -1.96 12.31 19.45
C LEU A 278 -0.86 13.19 18.81
N GLN A 279 0.27 12.57 18.52
CA GLN A 279 1.50 13.14 18.01
C GLN A 279 1.79 12.47 16.67
N GLU A 280 2.40 13.24 15.77
CA GLU A 280 2.89 12.77 14.49
C GLU A 280 4.40 12.93 14.47
N GLU A 281 5.10 11.86 14.14
CA GLU A 281 6.55 11.89 13.93
C GLU A 281 6.83 12.29 12.49
N VAL A 282 7.65 13.32 12.27
CA VAL A 282 7.95 13.85 10.93
C VAL A 282 9.38 13.51 10.55
N TYR A 283 9.54 12.77 9.47
CA TYR A 283 10.80 12.44 8.82
C TYR A 283 10.90 13.22 7.51
N GLU A 284 11.83 14.17 7.45
CA GLU A 284 12.03 15.00 6.27
C GLU A 284 13.50 14.94 5.85
N GLU A 285 13.73 14.60 4.59
CA GLU A 285 15.04 14.76 3.98
C GLU A 285 15.26 16.25 3.66
N LYS A 286 16.33 16.82 4.21
CA LYS A 286 16.74 18.20 3.95
C LYS A 286 18.11 18.21 3.31
N LEU A 287 18.30 19.09 2.33
CA LEU A 287 19.62 19.35 1.77
C LEU A 287 20.52 19.92 2.87
N THR A 288 21.63 19.24 3.15
CA THR A 288 22.63 19.69 4.13
C THR A 288 23.38 20.93 3.65
N ILE A 289 23.54 21.08 2.33
CA ILE A 289 24.19 22.22 1.71
C ILE A 289 23.23 22.80 0.67
N SER A 290 22.84 24.05 0.87
CA SER A 290 22.11 24.82 -0.14
C SER A 290 23.10 25.34 -1.20
N LEU A 291 22.62 25.64 -2.41
CA LEU A 291 23.48 26.23 -3.45
C LEU A 291 24.23 27.50 -2.97
N PRO A 292 23.59 28.44 -2.25
CA PRO A 292 24.32 29.55 -1.64
C PRO A 292 25.37 29.11 -0.62
N GLY A 293 25.06 28.10 0.21
CA GLY A 293 26.01 27.53 1.16
C GLY A 293 27.22 26.90 0.47
N PHE A 294 27.00 26.19 -0.62
CA PHE A 294 28.06 25.60 -1.45
C PHE A 294 28.98 26.67 -2.05
N ILE A 295 28.39 27.72 -2.64
CA ILE A 295 29.15 28.85 -3.21
C ILE A 295 29.96 29.55 -2.13
N SER A 296 29.36 29.77 -0.95
CA SER A 296 30.04 30.38 0.19
C SER A 296 31.21 29.54 0.70
N GLN A 297 31.07 28.21 0.75
CA GLN A 297 32.15 27.31 1.18
C GLN A 297 33.32 27.33 0.20
N ILE A 298 33.06 27.21 -1.11
CA ILE A 298 34.10 27.28 -2.14
C ILE A 298 34.77 28.65 -2.12
N GLY A 299 33.98 29.73 -2.11
CA GLY A 299 34.50 31.09 -2.06
C GLY A 299 35.34 31.34 -0.80
N GLY A 300 34.88 30.84 0.35
CA GLY A 300 35.60 30.94 1.62
C GLY A 300 36.94 30.20 1.60
N GLN A 301 36.97 28.97 1.09
CA GLN A 301 38.20 28.18 0.98
C GLN A 301 39.19 28.80 -0.03
N LEU A 302 38.73 29.23 -1.20
CA LEU A 302 39.58 29.88 -2.20
C LEU A 302 40.17 31.20 -1.69
N ASN A 303 39.35 32.02 -1.01
CA ASN A 303 39.82 33.26 -0.43
C ASN A 303 40.80 33.02 0.74
N PHE A 304 40.55 32.00 1.57
CA PHE A 304 41.40 31.69 2.71
C PHE A 304 42.78 31.15 2.30
N PHE A 305 42.84 30.21 1.35
CA PHE A 305 44.10 29.57 0.97
C PHE A 305 44.88 30.35 -0.09
N LEU A 306 44.20 30.99 -1.03
CA LEU A 306 44.83 31.63 -2.20
C LEU A 306 44.65 33.16 -2.21
N GLY A 307 43.81 33.73 -1.34
CA GLY A 307 43.43 35.15 -1.42
C GLY A 307 42.69 35.49 -2.72
N MET A 308 42.16 34.47 -3.42
CA MET A 308 41.59 34.63 -4.75
C MET A 308 40.07 34.79 -4.68
N SER A 309 39.58 35.79 -5.41
CA SER A 309 38.15 35.95 -5.69
C SER A 309 37.79 35.29 -7.03
N LEU A 310 36.48 35.17 -7.31
CA LEU A 310 36.00 34.77 -8.64
C LEU A 310 36.56 35.68 -9.74
N ILE A 311 36.73 36.98 -9.45
CA ILE A 311 37.29 37.96 -10.38
C ILE A 311 38.76 37.66 -10.66
N SER A 312 39.53 37.28 -9.63
CA SER A 312 40.93 36.87 -9.77
C SER A 312 41.07 35.61 -10.64
N LEU A 313 40.13 34.68 -10.51
CA LEU A 313 40.04 33.46 -11.31
C LEU A 313 39.75 33.77 -12.79
N LEU A 314 38.82 34.70 -13.06
CA LEU A 314 38.54 35.16 -14.43
C LEU A 314 39.75 35.90 -15.04
N GLN A 315 40.42 36.75 -14.27
CA GLN A 315 41.63 37.46 -14.74
C GLN A 315 42.76 36.48 -15.11
N PHE A 316 42.93 35.40 -14.35
CA PHE A 316 43.92 34.36 -14.63
C PHE A 316 43.72 33.71 -16.02
N PHE A 317 42.47 33.51 -16.45
CA PHE A 317 42.18 32.93 -17.77
C PHE A 317 42.13 33.97 -18.90
N ILE A 318 41.63 35.18 -18.63
CA ILE A 318 41.42 36.20 -19.66
C ILE A 318 42.73 36.89 -20.07
N LEU A 319 43.62 37.20 -19.12
CA LEU A 319 44.86 37.93 -19.42
C LEU A 319 45.83 37.17 -20.34
N PRO A 320 46.04 35.85 -20.19
CA PRO A 320 46.84 35.08 -21.14
C PRO A 320 46.23 35.04 -22.54
N ILE A 321 44.90 34.93 -22.64
CA ILE A 321 44.18 34.90 -23.92
C ILE A 321 44.32 36.25 -24.64
N ILE A 322 44.14 37.37 -23.94
CA ILE A 322 44.36 38.71 -24.48
C ILE A 322 45.82 38.90 -24.91
N ASN A 323 46.79 38.45 -24.11
CA ASN A 323 48.20 38.53 -24.46
C ASN A 323 48.57 37.64 -25.66
N LEU A 324 47.96 36.47 -25.80
CA LEU A 324 48.14 35.58 -26.95
C LEU A 324 47.57 36.22 -28.23
N MET A 325 46.36 36.76 -28.17
CA MET A 325 45.75 37.48 -29.30
C MET A 325 46.55 38.75 -29.66
N GLY A 326 47.04 39.49 -28.66
CA GLY A 326 47.89 40.67 -28.85
C GLY A 326 49.24 40.33 -29.49
N LYS A 327 49.89 39.23 -29.07
CA LYS A 327 51.12 38.74 -29.71
C LYS A 327 50.87 38.25 -31.15
N GLY A 328 49.74 37.60 -31.42
CA GLY A 328 49.33 37.21 -32.77
C GLY A 328 49.11 38.41 -33.69
N LEU A 329 48.43 39.47 -33.21
CA LEU A 329 48.25 40.72 -33.94
C LEU A 329 49.58 41.46 -34.21
N LEU A 330 50.50 41.45 -33.24
CA LEU A 330 51.84 42.03 -33.42
C LEU A 330 52.69 41.25 -34.43
N GLN A 331 52.57 39.92 -34.47
CA GLN A 331 53.22 39.10 -35.50
C GLN A 331 52.65 39.38 -36.89
N ILE A 332 51.32 39.49 -37.04
CA ILE A 332 50.66 39.85 -38.31
C ILE A 332 51.09 41.24 -38.78
N LYS A 333 51.18 42.22 -37.86
CA LYS A 333 51.64 43.57 -38.18
C LYS A 333 53.11 43.59 -38.62
N ARG A 334 53.97 42.75 -38.03
CA ARG A 334 55.38 42.60 -38.45
C ARG A 334 55.52 41.91 -39.81
N SER A 335 54.70 40.90 -40.11
CA SER A 335 54.69 40.26 -41.44
C SER A 335 54.14 41.18 -42.53
N LEU A 336 53.19 42.06 -42.22
CA LEU A 336 52.71 43.09 -43.16
C LEU A 336 53.81 44.12 -43.46
N PHE A 337 54.54 44.59 -42.44
CA PHE A 337 55.67 45.51 -42.63
C PHE A 337 56.85 44.88 -43.42
N SER A 338 57.15 43.59 -43.24
CA SER A 338 58.19 42.92 -44.04
C SER A 338 57.78 42.66 -45.50
N ILE A 339 56.47 42.64 -45.80
CA ILE A 339 55.97 42.57 -47.18
C ILE A 339 56.11 43.95 -47.85
N GLU A 340 55.86 45.06 -47.13
CA GLU A 340 56.08 46.41 -47.67
C GLU A 340 57.57 46.73 -47.97
N GLU A 341 58.52 46.20 -47.18
CA GLU A 341 59.95 46.35 -47.47
C GLU A 341 60.42 45.52 -48.68
N ASN A 342 59.80 44.38 -48.97
CA ASN A 342 60.13 43.55 -50.13
C ASN A 342 59.44 43.97 -51.44
N VAL A 343 58.51 44.93 -51.39
CA VAL A 343 57.87 45.52 -52.59
C VAL A 343 58.60 46.80 -53.03
N ASN A 344 59.46 47.38 -52.19
CA ASN A 344 60.20 48.62 -52.45
C ASN A 344 61.71 48.41 -52.74
N ASN A 345 62.14 47.17 -52.96
CA ASN A 345 63.41 46.79 -53.59
C ASN A 345 63.11 45.95 -54.83
#